data_AF-A0A6H9LCI2-F1
#
_entry.id   AF-A0A6H9LCI2-F1
#
_cell.length_a   1.000
_cell.length_b   1.000
_cell.length_c   1.000
_cell.angle_alpha   90.00
_cell.angle_beta   90.00
_cell.angle_gamma   90.00
#
_symmetry.space_group_name_H-M   'P 1'
#
loop_
_entity.id
_entity.type
_entity.pdbx_description
1 polymer ?
#
loop_
_entity_poly.entity_id
_entity_poly.type
_entity_poly.pdbx_seq_one_letter_code
_entity_poly.pdbx_strand_id
1 'polypeptide(L)'
;MKFITAFLIAGQLFLLACTATPPHDIKNQALSALENNDYRQAVTLLEKALQSAPEDAELHYFLGQAYRQMQFADGGHINKLNLKLGEKASAHFRKTIALSPNYEGQTFVVGPYSKIQSIWGATGMAYVESGDIDNAVIAFKRGRDEGGFYPAIMEYNKNIMASCEPNAILFTNGDNDTYPMWYLQLVDSYRRDITVVNLSLLNVPWYIKQLKNTYPFGTNPLAIEFDDEKIENLKAQKWATQTVEIAAQPGNENPVHWSLAPTIADKGVRVQDLMVMHILKANNWQRPVYFSATVAEINKINLNDYLSYEGLVFRFSDRMQEPAQEKLQKNCFDVYTYTGVEDKHFQYVKELHSMFGNYRSGFLSLADHYSATGRSAEVTKTLDFMNKKLPENLFPWSNPNMKAEMENLLHKASAQK
;
A
#
# COMPACT_ATOMS: atom_id res chain seq x y z
N MET A 1 -70.68 -17.44 58.40
CA MET A 1 -69.93 -18.56 57.78
C MET A 1 -69.95 -18.35 56.27
N LYS A 2 -68.76 -18.33 55.63
CA LYS A 2 -68.51 -18.08 54.19
C LYS A 2 -68.83 -16.65 53.68
N PHE A 3 -68.04 -16.22 52.69
CA PHE A 3 -67.85 -14.83 52.23
C PHE A 3 -68.56 -14.53 50.90
N ILE A 4 -68.78 -13.23 50.68
CA ILE A 4 -69.08 -12.52 49.42
C ILE A 4 -67.74 -11.94 48.88
N THR A 5 -67.49 -11.63 47.59
CA THR A 5 -68.36 -11.43 46.41
C THR A 5 -67.65 -11.89 45.12
N ALA A 6 -68.38 -12.04 44.00
CA ALA A 6 -67.80 -12.15 42.65
C ALA A 6 -67.26 -10.81 42.13
N PHE A 7 -66.26 -10.82 41.22
CA PHE A 7 -66.33 -10.11 39.92
C PHE A 7 -65.11 -10.35 38.99
N LEU A 8 -65.37 -10.18 37.69
CA LEU A 8 -64.49 -9.76 36.58
C LEU A 8 -63.43 -10.71 35.98
N ILE A 9 -63.61 -10.88 34.66
CA ILE A 9 -62.67 -11.43 33.68
C ILE A 9 -61.63 -10.36 33.32
N ALA A 10 -60.35 -10.72 33.27
CA ALA A 10 -59.32 -9.95 32.58
C ALA A 10 -58.32 -10.90 31.91
N GLY A 11 -58.23 -10.84 30.59
CA GLY A 11 -57.27 -11.64 29.83
C GLY A 11 -55.85 -11.08 29.96
N GLN A 12 -54.89 -11.93 30.31
CA GLN A 12 -53.48 -11.56 30.27
C GLN A 12 -52.96 -11.64 28.82
N LEU A 13 -52.77 -10.49 28.19
CA LEU A 13 -51.87 -10.40 27.03
C LEU A 13 -50.45 -10.76 27.49
N PHE A 14 -49.88 -11.81 26.92
CA PHE A 14 -48.44 -11.99 26.92
C PHE A 14 -47.82 -10.95 26.00
N LEU A 15 -47.44 -9.79 26.56
CA LEU A 15 -46.51 -8.88 25.92
C LEU A 15 -45.13 -9.55 25.91
N LEU A 16 -44.80 -10.17 24.77
CA LEU A 16 -43.43 -10.50 24.40
C LEU A 16 -42.64 -9.19 24.28
N ALA A 17 -42.06 -8.76 25.40
CA ALA A 17 -41.06 -7.71 25.42
C ALA A 17 -39.83 -8.22 24.64
N CYS A 18 -39.78 -7.90 23.35
CA CYS A 18 -38.61 -8.16 22.53
C CYS A 18 -37.49 -7.25 23.02
N THR A 19 -36.68 -7.76 23.95
CA THR A 19 -35.51 -7.05 24.46
C THR A 19 -34.51 -6.87 23.32
N ALA A 20 -34.48 -5.67 22.75
CA ALA A 20 -33.53 -5.34 21.70
C ALA A 20 -32.11 -5.53 22.23
N THR A 21 -31.38 -6.46 21.61
CA THR A 21 -29.96 -6.69 21.88
C THR A 21 -29.20 -5.36 21.79
N PRO A 22 -28.41 -4.95 22.81
CA PRO A 22 -27.73 -3.66 22.79
C PRO A 22 -26.82 -3.52 21.57
N PRO A 23 -26.69 -2.32 20.95
CA PRO A 23 -25.84 -2.13 19.76
C PRO A 23 -24.40 -2.61 19.94
N HIS A 24 -23.85 -2.51 21.16
CA HIS A 24 -22.52 -3.00 21.51
C HIS A 24 -22.36 -4.53 21.37
N ASP A 25 -23.39 -5.31 21.73
CA ASP A 25 -23.36 -6.77 21.60
C ASP A 25 -23.52 -7.19 20.12
N ILE A 26 -24.42 -6.52 19.37
CA ILE A 26 -24.55 -6.71 17.92
C ILE A 26 -23.24 -6.38 17.19
N LYS A 27 -22.54 -5.31 17.59
CA LYS A 27 -21.23 -4.92 17.05
C LYS A 27 -20.17 -6.00 17.27
N ASN A 28 -20.10 -6.58 18.47
CA ASN A 28 -19.13 -7.64 18.78
C ASN A 28 -19.43 -8.93 17.98
N GLN A 29 -20.71 -9.27 17.81
CA GLN A 29 -21.13 -10.38 16.95
C GLN A 29 -20.76 -10.13 15.48
N ALA A 30 -20.93 -8.89 14.98
CA ALA A 30 -20.53 -8.52 13.63
C ALA A 30 -19.01 -8.55 13.41
N LEU A 31 -18.22 -8.13 14.41
CA LEU A 31 -16.77 -8.24 14.39
C LEU A 31 -16.31 -9.70 14.33
N SER A 32 -16.88 -10.57 15.16
CA SER A 32 -16.60 -12.00 15.11
C SER A 32 -16.99 -12.62 13.75
N ALA A 33 -18.10 -12.18 13.14
CA ALA A 33 -18.47 -12.60 11.79
C ALA A 33 -17.45 -12.12 10.72
N LEU A 34 -16.94 -10.88 10.83
CA LEU A 34 -15.87 -10.36 9.95
C LEU A 34 -14.57 -11.18 10.08
N GLU A 35 -14.15 -11.49 11.31
CA GLU A 35 -12.93 -12.28 11.59
C GLU A 35 -13.03 -13.72 11.07
N ASN A 36 -14.23 -14.33 11.16
CA ASN A 36 -14.53 -15.65 10.62
C ASN A 36 -14.85 -15.65 9.11
N ASN A 37 -14.75 -14.49 8.44
CA ASN A 37 -15.08 -14.27 7.02
C ASN A 37 -16.56 -14.51 6.63
N ASP A 38 -17.51 -14.55 7.58
CA ASP A 38 -18.94 -14.50 7.29
C ASP A 38 -19.42 -13.05 7.09
N TYR A 39 -19.03 -12.50 5.93
CA TYR A 39 -19.36 -11.14 5.57
C TYR A 39 -20.88 -10.91 5.38
N ARG A 40 -21.66 -11.95 5.09
CA ARG A 40 -23.13 -11.84 4.95
C ARG A 40 -23.80 -11.70 6.32
N GLN A 41 -23.37 -12.48 7.31
CA GLN A 41 -23.82 -12.29 8.69
C GLN A 41 -23.36 -10.93 9.22
N ALA A 42 -22.11 -10.53 8.97
CA ALA A 42 -21.59 -9.22 9.36
C ALA A 42 -22.44 -8.05 8.81
N VAL A 43 -22.74 -8.03 7.50
CA VAL A 43 -23.61 -7.01 6.88
C VAL A 43 -24.98 -6.98 7.59
N THR A 44 -25.61 -8.14 7.80
CA THR A 44 -26.93 -8.22 8.43
C THR A 44 -26.95 -7.64 9.85
N LEU A 45 -25.92 -7.93 10.64
CA LEU A 45 -25.78 -7.43 12.01
C LEU A 45 -25.47 -5.92 12.04
N LEU A 46 -24.59 -5.44 11.16
CA LEU A 46 -24.20 -4.03 11.08
C LEU A 46 -25.33 -3.13 10.57
N GLU A 47 -26.10 -3.58 9.57
CA GLU A 47 -27.30 -2.87 9.11
C GLU A 47 -28.36 -2.77 10.21
N LYS A 48 -28.53 -3.83 11.02
CA LYS A 48 -29.40 -3.79 12.20
C LYS A 48 -28.88 -2.84 13.28
N ALA A 49 -27.57 -2.79 13.53
CA ALA A 49 -26.99 -1.87 14.51
C ALA A 49 -27.16 -0.39 14.10
N LEU A 50 -26.95 -0.08 12.82
CA LEU A 50 -27.12 1.28 12.26
C LEU A 50 -28.56 1.79 12.28
N GLN A 51 -29.58 0.91 12.35
CA GLN A 51 -30.98 1.35 12.56
C GLN A 51 -31.16 2.07 13.92
N SER A 52 -30.36 1.69 14.92
CA SER A 52 -30.39 2.29 16.27
C SER A 52 -29.32 3.37 16.47
N ALA A 53 -28.24 3.34 15.68
CA ALA A 53 -27.11 4.27 15.77
C ALA A 53 -26.62 4.73 14.37
N PRO A 54 -27.43 5.51 13.62
CA PRO A 54 -27.16 5.85 12.22
C PRO A 54 -26.00 6.83 11.99
N GLU A 55 -25.47 7.45 13.05
CA GLU A 55 -24.34 8.38 13.01
C GLU A 55 -23.08 7.77 13.67
N ASP A 56 -23.02 6.44 13.85
CA ASP A 56 -21.83 5.75 14.35
C ASP A 56 -20.81 5.50 13.22
N ALA A 57 -19.68 6.19 13.29
CA ALA A 57 -18.62 6.16 12.28
C ALA A 57 -17.93 4.79 12.17
N GLU A 58 -17.86 4.04 13.27
CA GLU A 58 -17.16 2.75 13.34
C GLU A 58 -18.05 1.60 12.85
N LEU A 59 -19.36 1.64 13.15
CA LEU A 59 -20.33 0.74 12.50
C LEU A 59 -20.36 0.94 10.98
N HIS A 60 -20.28 2.19 10.50
CA HIS A 60 -20.12 2.46 9.07
C HIS A 60 -18.80 1.95 8.51
N TYR A 61 -17.69 2.12 9.24
CA TYR A 61 -16.38 1.64 8.79
C TYR A 61 -16.37 0.10 8.62
N PHE A 62 -16.94 -0.63 9.59
CA PHE A 62 -17.06 -2.09 9.51
C PHE A 62 -18.02 -2.55 8.41
N LEU A 63 -19.15 -1.85 8.20
CA LEU A 63 -20.09 -2.19 7.13
C LEU A 63 -19.45 -1.94 5.74
N GLY A 64 -18.68 -0.87 5.60
CA GLY A 64 -17.86 -0.60 4.43
C GLY A 64 -16.86 -1.73 4.16
N GLN A 65 -16.16 -2.21 5.19
CA GLN A 65 -15.22 -3.33 5.08
C GLN A 65 -15.92 -4.66 4.74
N ALA A 66 -17.08 -4.95 5.32
CA ALA A 66 -17.87 -6.15 5.00
C ALA A 66 -18.28 -6.15 3.53
N TYR A 67 -18.83 -5.03 3.05
CA TYR A 67 -19.19 -4.85 1.64
C TYR A 67 -17.98 -4.94 0.70
N ARG A 68 -16.82 -4.39 1.09
CA ARG A 68 -15.57 -4.48 0.31
C ARG A 68 -15.07 -5.92 0.18
N GLN A 69 -15.12 -6.72 1.25
CA GLN A 69 -14.73 -8.14 1.17
C GLN A 69 -15.68 -8.95 0.28
N MET A 70 -16.98 -8.61 0.27
CA MET A 70 -17.95 -9.22 -0.66
C MET A 70 -17.84 -8.70 -2.10
N GLN A 71 -17.31 -7.49 -2.31
CA GLN A 71 -16.97 -6.94 -3.62
C GLN A 71 -15.79 -7.70 -4.24
N PHE A 72 -14.73 -7.94 -3.45
CA PHE A 72 -13.46 -8.49 -3.92
C PHE A 72 -12.68 -9.12 -2.75
N ALA A 73 -12.60 -10.46 -2.73
CA ALA A 73 -12.16 -11.20 -1.55
C ALA A 73 -10.63 -11.33 -1.39
N ASP A 74 -9.89 -11.61 -2.46
CA ASP A 74 -8.52 -12.16 -2.36
C ASP A 74 -7.52 -11.70 -3.44
N GLY A 75 -7.90 -10.81 -4.37
CA GLY A 75 -7.04 -10.46 -5.50
C GLY A 75 -7.20 -11.36 -6.74
N GLY A 76 -7.80 -12.54 -6.61
CA GLY A 76 -7.68 -13.64 -7.58
C GLY A 76 -8.45 -13.47 -8.89
N HIS A 77 -9.54 -12.72 -8.89
CA HIS A 77 -10.42 -12.53 -10.05
C HIS A 77 -10.97 -11.10 -10.11
N ILE A 78 -10.16 -10.14 -10.56
CA ILE A 78 -10.54 -8.72 -10.52
C ILE A 78 -11.65 -8.38 -11.53
N ASN A 79 -11.68 -9.03 -12.70
CA ASN A 79 -12.82 -9.04 -13.64
C ASN A 79 -14.18 -9.51 -13.07
N LYS A 80 -14.23 -10.23 -11.93
CA LYS A 80 -15.48 -10.67 -11.28
C LYS A 80 -15.95 -9.75 -10.15
N LEU A 81 -15.30 -8.60 -9.98
CA LEU A 81 -15.60 -7.61 -8.94
C LEU A 81 -17.06 -7.12 -9.00
N ASN A 82 -17.73 -7.07 -7.85
CA ASN A 82 -19.11 -6.60 -7.78
C ASN A 82 -19.19 -5.09 -7.55
N LEU A 83 -19.37 -4.32 -8.63
CA LEU A 83 -19.46 -2.86 -8.63
C LEU A 83 -20.45 -2.32 -7.60
N LYS A 84 -21.67 -2.89 -7.50
CA LYS A 84 -22.72 -2.42 -6.58
C LYS A 84 -22.31 -2.57 -5.11
N LEU A 85 -21.52 -3.59 -4.79
CA LEU A 85 -20.98 -3.77 -3.43
C LEU A 85 -19.80 -2.81 -3.17
N GLY A 86 -18.99 -2.50 -4.18
CA GLY A 86 -17.97 -1.45 -4.11
C GLY A 86 -18.55 -0.05 -3.88
N GLU A 87 -19.63 0.29 -4.57
CA GLU A 87 -20.34 1.55 -4.37
C GLU A 87 -20.91 1.68 -2.95
N LYS A 88 -21.53 0.61 -2.42
CA LYS A 88 -21.98 0.55 -1.03
C LYS A 88 -20.80 0.70 -0.05
N ALA A 89 -19.72 -0.03 -0.28
CA ALA A 89 -18.53 0.03 0.56
C ALA A 89 -17.95 1.45 0.62
N SER A 90 -17.77 2.10 -0.53
CA SER A 90 -17.24 3.46 -0.63
C SER A 90 -18.19 4.50 -0.01
N ALA A 91 -19.50 4.35 -0.20
CA ALA A 91 -20.49 5.20 0.44
C ALA A 91 -20.42 5.14 1.98
N HIS A 92 -20.21 3.96 2.56
CA HIS A 92 -20.03 3.82 4.00
C HIS A 92 -18.69 4.40 4.49
N PHE A 93 -17.57 4.19 3.78
CA PHE A 93 -16.31 4.84 4.15
C PHE A 93 -16.38 6.38 4.04
N ARG A 94 -17.08 6.92 3.04
CA ARG A 94 -17.37 8.37 2.97
C ARG A 94 -18.24 8.87 4.13
N LYS A 95 -19.21 8.08 4.60
CA LYS A 95 -20.00 8.41 5.80
C LYS A 95 -19.14 8.36 7.07
N THR A 96 -18.25 7.37 7.22
CA THR A 96 -17.23 7.36 8.29
C THR A 96 -16.39 8.64 8.27
N ILE A 97 -15.86 9.05 7.10
CA ILE A 97 -15.07 10.29 6.96
C ILE A 97 -15.91 11.54 7.29
N ALA A 98 -17.17 11.60 6.86
CA ALA A 98 -18.05 12.74 7.14
C ALA A 98 -18.39 12.88 8.63
N LEU A 99 -18.48 11.76 9.36
CA LEU A 99 -18.72 11.71 10.80
C LEU A 99 -17.45 11.96 11.62
N SER A 100 -16.33 11.39 11.18
CA SER A 100 -15.04 11.42 11.86
C SER A 100 -13.92 11.49 10.81
N PRO A 101 -13.49 12.71 10.40
CA PRO A 101 -12.43 12.87 9.41
C PRO A 101 -11.11 12.25 9.89
N ASN A 102 -10.74 12.49 11.16
CA ASN A 102 -9.69 11.75 11.87
C ASN A 102 -10.29 10.49 12.50
N TYR A 103 -10.50 9.44 11.71
CA TYR A 103 -11.04 8.18 12.23
C TYR A 103 -10.01 7.46 13.10
N GLU A 104 -10.25 7.45 14.42
CA GLU A 104 -9.38 6.79 15.42
C GLU A 104 -9.93 5.46 15.95
N GLY A 105 -11.09 5.02 15.43
CA GLY A 105 -11.66 3.71 15.75
C GLY A 105 -10.82 2.54 15.21
N GLN A 106 -11.24 1.32 15.53
CA GLN A 106 -10.57 0.11 15.06
C GLN A 106 -10.60 0.04 13.53
N THR A 107 -9.46 -0.27 12.93
CA THR A 107 -9.30 -0.45 11.48
C THR A 107 -8.99 -1.91 11.14
N PHE A 108 -9.25 -2.26 9.88
CA PHE A 108 -8.80 -3.52 9.27
C PHE A 108 -7.65 -3.18 8.33
N VAL A 109 -6.42 -3.16 8.87
CA VAL A 109 -5.15 -2.79 8.24
C VAL A 109 -4.97 -1.29 7.95
N VAL A 110 -5.95 -0.60 7.36
CA VAL A 110 -5.85 0.82 6.93
C VAL A 110 -7.16 1.59 7.14
N GLY A 111 -7.07 2.92 7.23
CA GLY A 111 -8.19 3.85 7.42
C GLY A 111 -9.09 4.05 6.18
N PRO A 112 -10.20 4.79 6.33
CA PRO A 112 -11.27 4.85 5.31
C PRO A 112 -10.83 5.46 3.97
N TYR A 113 -9.94 6.46 3.95
CA TYR A 113 -9.41 7.04 2.71
C TYR A 113 -8.65 5.99 1.87
N SER A 114 -7.75 5.24 2.49
CA SER A 114 -7.03 4.10 1.88
C SER A 114 -7.98 3.01 1.37
N LYS A 115 -9.13 2.78 2.06
CA LYS A 115 -10.16 1.85 1.59
C LYS A 115 -10.90 2.35 0.34
N ILE A 116 -11.24 3.64 0.26
CA ILE A 116 -11.83 4.26 -0.94
C ILE A 116 -10.86 4.14 -2.12
N GLN A 117 -9.57 4.42 -1.90
CA GLN A 117 -8.52 4.24 -2.90
C GLN A 117 -8.45 2.78 -3.40
N SER A 118 -8.48 1.81 -2.49
CA SER A 118 -8.48 0.37 -2.79
C SER A 118 -9.69 -0.05 -3.64
N ILE A 119 -10.91 0.40 -3.27
CA ILE A 119 -12.17 0.10 -3.98
C ILE A 119 -12.11 0.60 -5.43
N TRP A 120 -11.74 1.87 -5.62
CA TRP A 120 -11.78 2.51 -6.93
C TRP A 120 -10.57 2.17 -7.80
N GLY A 121 -9.41 1.94 -7.19
CA GLY A 121 -8.24 1.38 -7.85
C GLY A 121 -8.49 -0.04 -8.36
N ALA A 122 -9.04 -0.93 -7.52
CA ALA A 122 -9.39 -2.29 -7.93
C ALA A 122 -10.48 -2.30 -9.02
N THR A 123 -11.47 -1.40 -8.91
CA THR A 123 -12.50 -1.23 -9.93
C THR A 123 -11.91 -0.72 -11.25
N GLY A 124 -10.98 0.24 -11.21
CA GLY A 124 -10.23 0.68 -12.38
C GLY A 124 -9.44 -0.46 -13.04
N MET A 125 -8.81 -1.31 -12.23
CA MET A 125 -8.09 -2.49 -12.74
C MET A 125 -8.98 -3.59 -13.31
N ALA A 126 -10.20 -3.77 -12.79
CA ALA A 126 -11.18 -4.70 -13.39
C ALA A 126 -11.58 -4.26 -14.81
N TYR A 127 -11.76 -2.95 -15.00
CA TYR A 127 -12.01 -2.36 -16.33
C TYR A 127 -10.78 -2.46 -17.25
N VAL A 128 -9.58 -2.24 -16.73
CA VAL A 128 -8.32 -2.47 -17.46
C VAL A 128 -8.19 -3.93 -17.92
N GLU A 129 -8.43 -4.92 -17.05
CA GLU A 129 -8.36 -6.36 -17.39
C GLU A 129 -9.36 -6.74 -18.50
N SER A 130 -10.52 -6.07 -18.54
CA SER A 130 -11.55 -6.28 -19.56
C SER A 130 -11.39 -5.40 -20.82
N GLY A 131 -10.35 -4.57 -20.88
CA GLY A 131 -10.05 -3.69 -22.03
C GLY A 131 -10.86 -2.38 -22.08
N ASP A 132 -11.67 -2.09 -21.06
CA ASP A 132 -12.52 -0.89 -20.96
C ASP A 132 -11.76 0.27 -20.32
N ILE A 133 -10.84 0.86 -21.09
CA ILE A 133 -9.94 1.92 -20.60
C ILE A 133 -10.71 3.20 -20.20
N ASP A 134 -11.83 3.50 -20.84
CA ASP A 134 -12.63 4.70 -20.52
C ASP A 134 -13.30 4.56 -19.14
N ASN A 135 -13.93 3.42 -18.84
CA ASN A 135 -14.49 3.19 -17.51
C ASN A 135 -13.41 3.00 -16.44
N ALA A 136 -12.22 2.51 -16.78
CA ALA A 136 -11.08 2.50 -15.88
C ALA A 136 -10.68 3.94 -15.45
N VAL A 137 -10.55 4.87 -16.41
CA VAL A 137 -10.27 6.28 -16.13
C VAL A 137 -11.37 6.93 -15.30
N ILE A 138 -12.64 6.60 -15.55
CA ILE A 138 -13.78 7.09 -14.74
C ILE A 138 -13.70 6.56 -13.30
N ALA A 139 -13.40 5.27 -13.10
CA ALA A 139 -13.26 4.67 -11.79
C ALA A 139 -12.12 5.31 -10.97
N PHE A 140 -10.94 5.49 -11.57
CA PHE A 140 -9.82 6.20 -10.93
C PHE A 140 -10.19 7.64 -10.56
N LYS A 141 -10.81 8.41 -11.47
CA LYS A 141 -11.28 9.78 -11.19
C LYS A 141 -12.32 9.82 -10.07
N ARG A 142 -13.28 8.89 -10.05
CA ARG A 142 -14.25 8.76 -8.95
C ARG A 142 -13.56 8.46 -7.62
N GLY A 143 -12.53 7.61 -7.62
CA GLY A 143 -11.70 7.38 -6.44
C GLY A 143 -11.02 8.64 -5.91
N ARG A 144 -10.59 9.55 -6.78
CA ARG A 144 -10.02 10.85 -6.37
C ARG A 144 -11.10 11.75 -5.78
N ASP A 145 -12.22 11.87 -6.49
CA ASP A 145 -13.31 12.78 -6.14
C ASP A 145 -14.06 12.30 -4.87
N GLU A 146 -14.04 11.00 -4.57
CA GLU A 146 -14.49 10.39 -3.31
C GLU A 146 -13.42 10.44 -2.18
N GLY A 147 -12.21 10.97 -2.44
CA GLY A 147 -11.17 11.24 -1.45
C GLY A 147 -10.06 10.19 -1.30
N GLY A 148 -10.03 9.13 -2.12
CA GLY A 148 -9.01 8.07 -2.07
C GLY A 148 -7.65 8.46 -2.66
N PHE A 149 -7.62 9.23 -3.75
CA PHE A 149 -6.38 9.66 -4.44
C PHE A 149 -6.05 11.14 -4.16
N TYR A 150 -5.79 11.48 -2.89
CA TYR A 150 -5.55 12.85 -2.44
C TYR A 150 -4.13 13.37 -2.80
N PRO A 151 -3.91 14.70 -2.87
CA PRO A 151 -2.66 15.29 -3.36
C PRO A 151 -1.36 14.73 -2.77
N ALA A 152 -1.28 14.51 -1.46
CA ALA A 152 -0.06 14.00 -0.82
C ALA A 152 0.33 12.58 -1.29
N ILE A 153 -0.63 11.65 -1.42
CA ILE A 153 -0.31 10.29 -1.89
C ILE A 153 0.06 10.29 -3.38
N MET A 154 -0.55 11.18 -4.17
CA MET A 154 -0.22 11.36 -5.58
C MET A 154 1.19 11.94 -5.77
N GLU A 155 1.59 12.93 -4.97
CA GLU A 155 2.97 13.46 -4.98
C GLU A 155 3.99 12.38 -4.59
N TYR A 156 3.73 11.64 -3.51
CA TYR A 156 4.62 10.57 -3.04
C TYR A 156 4.94 9.55 -4.15
N ASN A 157 3.90 9.14 -4.89
CA ASN A 157 4.03 8.21 -5.99
C ASN A 157 4.66 8.85 -7.25
N LYS A 158 4.39 10.13 -7.54
CA LYS A 158 5.12 10.89 -8.58
C LYS A 158 6.63 10.89 -8.28
N ASN A 159 7.02 11.16 -7.04
CA ASN A 159 8.41 11.21 -6.60
C ASN A 159 9.11 9.84 -6.67
N ILE A 160 8.47 8.74 -6.27
CA ILE A 160 9.01 7.38 -6.48
C ILE A 160 9.33 7.15 -7.96
N MET A 161 8.34 7.40 -8.83
CA MET A 161 8.49 7.21 -10.28
C MET A 161 9.51 8.19 -10.89
N ALA A 162 9.71 9.37 -10.31
CA ALA A 162 10.71 10.34 -10.76
C ALA A 162 12.16 9.91 -10.45
N SER A 163 12.38 9.16 -9.36
CA SER A 163 13.70 8.60 -9.03
C SER A 163 14.17 7.56 -10.05
N CYS A 164 13.24 6.76 -10.60
CA CYS A 164 13.56 5.69 -11.52
C CYS A 164 14.05 6.18 -12.89
N GLU A 165 15.07 5.51 -13.43
CA GLU A 165 15.53 5.70 -14.82
C GLU A 165 14.44 5.40 -15.87
N PRO A 166 14.60 5.86 -17.13
CA PRO A 166 13.67 5.54 -18.22
C PRO A 166 13.47 4.04 -18.43
N ASN A 167 12.25 3.64 -18.76
CA ASN A 167 11.86 2.24 -19.01
C ASN A 167 12.08 1.28 -17.83
N ALA A 168 12.20 1.77 -16.59
CA ALA A 168 12.44 0.93 -15.42
C ALA A 168 11.34 -0.12 -15.15
N ILE A 169 11.71 -1.21 -14.49
CA ILE A 169 10.80 -2.11 -13.76
C ILE A 169 10.81 -1.66 -12.29
N LEU A 170 9.64 -1.35 -11.73
CA LEU A 170 9.50 -0.86 -10.35
C LEU A 170 8.61 -1.81 -9.55
N PHE A 171 9.20 -2.52 -8.59
CA PHE A 171 8.49 -3.37 -7.65
C PHE A 171 7.87 -2.56 -6.51
N THR A 172 6.58 -2.77 -6.27
CA THR A 172 5.76 -2.11 -5.25
C THR A 172 5.05 -3.16 -4.39
N ASN A 173 4.54 -2.81 -3.21
CA ASN A 173 4.08 -3.81 -2.23
C ASN A 173 2.54 -3.86 -2.06
N GLY A 174 1.87 -2.71 -1.98
CA GLY A 174 0.46 -2.62 -1.62
C GLY A 174 -0.30 -1.50 -2.32
N ASP A 175 -1.48 -1.20 -1.83
CA ASP A 175 -2.43 -0.30 -2.50
C ASP A 175 -1.90 1.13 -2.65
N ASN A 176 -1.30 1.67 -1.58
CA ASN A 176 -0.86 3.07 -1.47
C ASN A 176 0.40 3.39 -2.30
N ASP A 177 1.18 2.39 -2.69
CA ASP A 177 2.33 2.51 -3.58
C ASP A 177 2.08 1.86 -4.96
N THR A 178 0.82 1.54 -5.31
CA THR A 178 0.48 0.91 -6.60
C THR A 178 -0.67 1.59 -7.31
N TYR A 179 -1.86 1.69 -6.70
CA TYR A 179 -3.01 2.31 -7.36
C TYR A 179 -2.79 3.78 -7.71
N PRO A 180 -2.12 4.61 -6.89
CA PRO A 180 -1.74 5.95 -7.29
C PRO A 180 -0.81 5.95 -8.51
N MET A 181 0.15 5.02 -8.63
CA MET A 181 1.01 4.94 -9.82
C MET A 181 0.22 4.57 -11.08
N TRP A 182 -0.74 3.64 -10.98
CA TRP A 182 -1.61 3.32 -12.11
C TRP A 182 -2.57 4.47 -12.45
N TYR A 183 -3.06 5.23 -11.47
CA TYR A 183 -3.75 6.51 -11.72
C TYR A 183 -2.84 7.45 -12.51
N LEU A 184 -1.60 7.65 -12.07
CA LEU A 184 -0.63 8.54 -12.71
C LEU A 184 -0.37 8.15 -14.16
N GLN A 185 -0.21 6.86 -14.44
CA GLN A 185 0.02 6.38 -15.79
C GLN A 185 -1.25 6.48 -16.65
N LEU A 186 -2.40 6.06 -16.14
CA LEU A 186 -3.63 5.99 -16.95
C LEU A 186 -4.25 7.38 -17.16
N VAL A 187 -4.42 8.16 -16.08
CA VAL A 187 -5.14 9.44 -16.06
C VAL A 187 -4.22 10.63 -16.36
N ASP A 188 -3.07 10.74 -15.66
CA ASP A 188 -2.14 11.87 -15.83
C ASP A 188 -1.16 11.68 -17.01
N SER A 189 -1.14 10.49 -17.64
CA SER A 189 -0.15 10.09 -18.67
C SER A 189 1.32 10.17 -18.21
N TYR A 190 1.55 10.10 -16.90
CA TYR A 190 2.86 10.30 -16.27
C TYR A 190 3.64 8.98 -16.17
N ARG A 191 4.92 9.00 -16.60
CA ARG A 191 5.86 7.86 -16.54
C ARG A 191 5.26 6.52 -17.02
N ARG A 192 4.54 6.55 -18.14
CA ARG A 192 4.00 5.37 -18.85
C ARG A 192 5.08 4.37 -19.33
N ASP A 193 6.34 4.78 -19.31
CA ASP A 193 7.50 3.94 -19.61
C ASP A 193 7.86 2.97 -18.46
N ILE A 194 7.52 3.29 -17.21
CA ILE A 194 7.80 2.40 -16.08
C ILE A 194 6.83 1.23 -16.09
N THR A 195 7.31 0.00 -15.90
CA THR A 195 6.45 -1.14 -15.57
C THR A 195 6.33 -1.28 -14.06
N VAL A 196 5.16 -0.92 -13.50
CA VAL A 196 4.85 -1.01 -12.07
C VAL A 196 4.37 -2.43 -11.74
N VAL A 197 5.10 -3.11 -10.85
CA VAL A 197 4.94 -4.52 -10.51
C VAL A 197 4.61 -4.68 -9.03
N ASN A 198 3.34 -4.90 -8.71
CA ASN A 198 2.90 -5.14 -7.35
C ASN A 198 3.20 -6.59 -6.91
N LEU A 199 4.01 -6.74 -5.86
CA LEU A 199 4.43 -8.05 -5.34
C LEU A 199 3.26 -8.88 -4.79
N SER A 200 2.27 -8.26 -4.15
CA SER A 200 1.10 -8.98 -3.63
C SER A 200 0.29 -9.61 -4.78
N LEU A 201 0.17 -8.92 -5.91
CA LEU A 201 -0.51 -9.40 -7.12
C LEU A 201 0.34 -10.35 -7.99
N LEU A 202 1.66 -10.42 -7.80
CA LEU A 202 2.49 -11.49 -8.40
C LEU A 202 2.14 -12.90 -7.87
N ASN A 203 1.17 -13.03 -6.97
CA ASN A 203 0.62 -14.33 -6.56
C ASN A 203 -0.60 -14.79 -7.40
N VAL A 204 -1.16 -13.96 -8.30
CA VAL A 204 -2.40 -14.26 -9.03
C VAL A 204 -2.20 -14.34 -10.56
N PRO A 205 -2.67 -15.41 -11.25
CA PRO A 205 -2.33 -15.65 -12.66
C PRO A 205 -2.72 -14.56 -13.66
N TRP A 206 -3.86 -13.88 -13.46
CA TRP A 206 -4.32 -12.83 -14.37
C TRP A 206 -3.33 -11.66 -14.45
N TYR A 207 -2.75 -11.27 -13.31
CA TYR A 207 -1.83 -10.14 -13.23
C TYR A 207 -0.47 -10.48 -13.85
N ILE A 208 0.03 -11.71 -13.61
CA ILE A 208 1.25 -12.21 -14.25
C ILE A 208 1.08 -12.25 -15.77
N LYS A 209 -0.07 -12.74 -16.27
CA LYS A 209 -0.40 -12.73 -17.71
C LYS A 209 -0.54 -11.33 -18.28
N GLN A 210 -1.13 -10.39 -17.54
CA GLN A 210 -1.19 -8.98 -17.94
C GLN A 210 0.23 -8.39 -18.08
N LEU A 211 1.10 -8.57 -17.09
CA LEU A 211 2.48 -8.08 -17.15
C LEU A 211 3.28 -8.68 -18.31
N LYS A 212 3.05 -9.96 -18.65
CA LYS A 212 3.71 -10.66 -19.76
C LYS A 212 3.16 -10.25 -21.13
N ASN A 213 1.84 -10.26 -21.31
CA ASN A 213 1.21 -10.22 -22.64
C ASN A 213 0.74 -8.82 -23.03
N THR A 214 0.27 -8.02 -22.07
CA THR A 214 -0.45 -6.75 -22.33
C THR A 214 -0.24 -5.75 -21.19
N TYR A 215 0.84 -4.95 -21.23
CA TYR A 215 0.97 -3.85 -20.26
C TYR A 215 0.00 -2.71 -20.66
N PRO A 216 -1.03 -2.40 -19.86
CA PRO A 216 -2.14 -1.54 -20.30
C PRO A 216 -1.84 -0.04 -20.18
N PHE A 217 -0.69 0.29 -19.58
CA PHE A 217 -0.27 1.66 -19.28
C PHE A 217 0.79 2.19 -20.25
N GLY A 218 1.36 1.35 -21.11
CA GLY A 218 2.43 1.67 -22.04
C GLY A 218 2.94 0.41 -22.76
N THR A 219 3.78 0.55 -23.79
CA THR A 219 4.19 -0.56 -24.67
C THR A 219 5.32 -1.45 -24.10
N ASN A 220 5.30 -1.73 -22.80
CA ASN A 220 6.44 -2.31 -22.06
C ASN A 220 6.06 -3.59 -21.28
N PRO A 221 5.65 -4.68 -21.95
CA PRO A 221 5.50 -5.99 -21.32
C PRO A 221 6.83 -6.48 -20.71
N LEU A 222 6.73 -7.36 -19.71
CA LEU A 222 7.88 -8.02 -19.11
C LEU A 222 8.24 -9.30 -19.88
N ALA A 223 9.54 -9.53 -20.05
CA ALA A 223 10.05 -10.84 -20.42
C ALA A 223 9.73 -11.83 -19.28
N ILE A 224 8.73 -12.68 -19.49
CA ILE A 224 8.36 -13.77 -18.59
C ILE A 224 8.32 -15.05 -19.44
N GLU A 225 9.28 -15.94 -19.21
CA GLU A 225 9.51 -17.14 -20.01
C GLU A 225 8.41 -18.22 -19.87
N PHE A 226 7.59 -18.13 -18.83
CA PHE A 226 6.50 -19.06 -18.60
C PHE A 226 5.37 -18.85 -19.62
N ASP A 227 4.90 -19.94 -20.23
CA ASP A 227 3.64 -19.95 -20.97
C ASP A 227 2.42 -19.72 -20.07
N ASP A 228 1.27 -19.45 -20.68
CA ASP A 228 0.06 -19.05 -19.95
C ASP A 228 -0.57 -20.21 -19.15
N GLU A 229 -0.34 -21.47 -19.56
CA GLU A 229 -0.76 -22.67 -18.84
C GLU A 229 0.08 -22.86 -17.56
N LYS A 230 1.40 -22.65 -17.68
CA LYS A 230 2.34 -22.66 -16.56
C LYS A 230 1.99 -21.58 -15.55
N ILE A 231 1.67 -20.36 -16.01
CA ILE A 231 1.25 -19.24 -15.15
C ILE A 231 -0.06 -19.55 -14.42
N GLU A 232 -1.07 -20.11 -15.09
CA GLU A 232 -2.34 -20.51 -14.46
C GLU A 232 -2.16 -21.53 -13.33
N ASN A 233 -1.16 -22.40 -13.47
CA ASN A 233 -0.85 -23.45 -12.51
C ASN A 233 0.26 -23.10 -11.49
N LEU A 234 0.73 -21.84 -11.44
CA LEU A 234 1.70 -21.41 -10.44
C LEU A 234 1.13 -21.51 -9.02
N LYS A 235 1.89 -22.16 -8.14
CA LYS A 235 1.59 -22.36 -6.73
C LYS A 235 2.87 -22.23 -5.92
N ALA A 236 2.74 -21.99 -4.61
CA ALA A 236 3.86 -22.06 -3.70
C ALA A 236 4.57 -23.42 -3.83
N GLN A 237 5.90 -23.39 -3.95
CA GLN A 237 6.71 -24.58 -4.18
C GLN A 237 7.44 -24.98 -2.90
N LYS A 238 7.71 -26.27 -2.69
CA LYS A 238 8.71 -26.69 -1.70
C LYS A 238 10.06 -26.10 -2.09
N TRP A 239 10.76 -25.55 -1.11
CA TRP A 239 11.99 -24.82 -1.36
C TRP A 239 13.01 -25.15 -0.28
N ALA A 240 14.25 -25.37 -0.69
CA ALA A 240 15.41 -25.38 0.17
C ALA A 240 16.27 -24.17 -0.20
N THR A 241 16.99 -23.61 0.78
CA THR A 241 17.93 -22.51 0.55
C THR A 241 18.90 -22.87 -0.56
N GLN A 242 18.94 -22.05 -1.61
CA GLN A 242 19.84 -22.24 -2.74
C GLN A 242 20.38 -20.90 -3.25
N THR A 243 21.60 -20.93 -3.76
CA THR A 243 22.20 -19.77 -4.43
C THR A 243 21.50 -19.54 -5.76
N VAL A 244 21.07 -18.31 -5.98
CA VAL A 244 20.55 -17.84 -7.25
C VAL A 244 21.59 -16.93 -7.89
N GLU A 245 21.81 -17.12 -9.19
CA GLU A 245 22.75 -16.35 -10.00
C GLU A 245 22.02 -15.56 -11.10
N ILE A 246 22.48 -14.34 -11.37
CA ILE A 246 22.24 -13.55 -12.59
C ILE A 246 23.62 -13.12 -13.10
N ALA A 247 23.85 -13.20 -14.41
CA ALA A 247 25.11 -12.75 -15.03
C ALA A 247 25.43 -11.27 -14.70
N ALA A 248 26.68 -10.85 -14.85
CA ALA A 248 27.06 -9.44 -14.71
C ALA A 248 26.38 -8.55 -15.77
N GLN A 249 26.32 -7.23 -15.53
CA GLN A 249 25.98 -6.28 -16.58
C GLN A 249 27.06 -6.29 -17.68
N PRO A 250 26.70 -6.02 -18.95
CA PRO A 250 27.69 -5.90 -20.02
C PRO A 250 28.79 -4.88 -19.70
N GLY A 251 30.01 -5.35 -19.51
CA GLY A 251 31.18 -4.53 -19.13
C GLY A 251 31.62 -4.66 -17.66
N ASN A 252 30.87 -5.35 -16.82
CA ASN A 252 31.27 -5.74 -15.47
C ASN A 252 31.68 -7.23 -15.44
N GLU A 253 32.51 -7.62 -14.46
CA GLU A 253 33.08 -8.98 -14.37
C GLU A 253 32.35 -9.90 -13.38
N ASN A 254 31.68 -9.33 -12.37
CA ASN A 254 31.12 -10.09 -11.25
C ASN A 254 29.61 -10.35 -11.44
N PRO A 255 29.14 -11.61 -11.48
CA PRO A 255 27.71 -11.92 -11.48
C PRO A 255 27.07 -11.65 -10.12
N VAL A 256 25.77 -11.37 -10.12
CA VAL A 256 24.97 -11.29 -8.90
C VAL A 256 24.71 -12.69 -8.38
N HIS A 257 25.17 -12.97 -7.17
CA HIS A 257 24.85 -14.20 -6.44
C HIS A 257 24.21 -13.87 -5.08
N TRP A 258 23.05 -14.47 -4.79
CA TRP A 258 22.40 -14.33 -3.49
C TRP A 258 21.78 -15.65 -3.01
N SER A 259 21.59 -15.77 -1.71
CA SER A 259 20.99 -16.95 -1.09
C SER A 259 19.48 -16.76 -0.94
N LEU A 260 18.68 -17.50 -1.71
CA LEU A 260 17.22 -17.46 -1.61
C LEU A 260 16.75 -18.56 -0.65
N ALA A 261 16.52 -18.18 0.60
CA ALA A 261 15.93 -19.02 1.64
C ALA A 261 14.41 -19.24 1.40
N PRO A 262 13.77 -20.24 2.04
CA PRO A 262 12.33 -20.42 1.97
C PRO A 262 11.59 -19.21 2.57
N THR A 263 10.60 -18.69 1.86
CA THR A 263 9.80 -17.52 2.29
C THR A 263 8.43 -17.89 2.89
N ILE A 264 8.15 -19.19 3.03
CA ILE A 264 6.97 -19.74 3.71
C ILE A 264 7.44 -20.75 4.76
N ALA A 265 7.42 -20.35 6.03
CA ALA A 265 7.59 -21.21 7.22
C ALA A 265 8.72 -22.25 7.08
N ASP A 266 9.89 -21.79 6.60
CA ASP A 266 11.13 -22.56 6.40
C ASP A 266 11.00 -23.79 5.47
N LYS A 267 9.95 -23.86 4.65
CA LYS A 267 9.58 -25.07 3.87
C LYS A 267 9.26 -24.83 2.39
N GLY A 268 8.88 -23.60 2.03
CA GLY A 268 8.48 -23.28 0.67
C GLY A 268 8.75 -21.83 0.29
N VAL A 269 8.51 -21.51 -0.97
CA VAL A 269 8.66 -20.17 -1.54
C VAL A 269 7.32 -19.70 -2.12
N ARG A 270 6.98 -18.42 -1.91
CA ARG A 270 5.75 -17.80 -2.45
C ARG A 270 5.88 -17.62 -3.96
N VAL A 271 4.73 -17.60 -4.66
CA VAL A 271 4.70 -17.36 -6.12
C VAL A 271 5.32 -15.99 -6.45
N GLN A 272 5.01 -14.96 -5.68
CA GLN A 272 5.62 -13.63 -5.85
C GLN A 272 7.15 -13.63 -5.83
N ASP A 273 7.79 -14.41 -4.96
CA ASP A 273 9.24 -14.36 -4.78
C ASP A 273 9.96 -15.11 -5.91
N LEU A 274 9.36 -16.23 -6.35
CA LEU A 274 9.73 -16.90 -7.60
C LEU A 274 9.59 -15.95 -8.80
N MET A 275 8.48 -15.21 -8.89
CA MET A 275 8.24 -14.30 -9.99
C MET A 275 9.24 -13.14 -10.01
N VAL A 276 9.62 -12.56 -8.87
CA VAL A 276 10.71 -11.57 -8.80
C VAL A 276 12.00 -12.17 -9.34
N MET A 277 12.42 -13.36 -8.87
CA MET A 277 13.61 -14.05 -9.37
C MET A 277 13.56 -14.27 -10.90
N HIS A 278 12.44 -14.75 -11.44
CA HIS A 278 12.29 -15.02 -12.87
C HIS A 278 12.27 -13.74 -13.71
N ILE A 279 11.60 -12.68 -13.26
CA ILE A 279 11.60 -11.37 -13.92
C ILE A 279 13.02 -10.79 -13.96
N LEU A 280 13.78 -10.86 -12.87
CA LEU A 280 15.16 -10.37 -12.82
C LEU A 280 16.07 -11.12 -13.81
N LYS A 281 15.98 -12.46 -13.85
CA LYS A 281 16.74 -13.30 -14.79
C LYS A 281 16.39 -13.00 -16.24
N ALA A 282 15.11 -13.02 -16.60
CA ALA A 282 14.65 -12.79 -17.96
C ALA A 282 14.86 -11.34 -18.43
N ASN A 283 14.88 -10.38 -17.50
CA ASN A 283 15.23 -8.98 -17.80
C ASN A 283 16.68 -8.82 -18.26
N ASN A 284 17.62 -9.66 -17.79
CA ASN A 284 19.04 -9.67 -18.20
C ASN A 284 19.63 -8.26 -18.47
N TRP A 285 19.45 -7.37 -17.49
CA TRP A 285 19.90 -5.96 -17.49
C TRP A 285 19.39 -5.07 -18.64
N GLN A 286 18.40 -5.51 -19.42
CA GLN A 286 17.81 -4.71 -20.50
C GLN A 286 17.03 -3.49 -19.98
N ARG A 287 16.53 -3.56 -18.74
CA ARG A 287 15.78 -2.48 -18.08
C ARG A 287 16.33 -2.26 -16.67
N PRO A 288 16.48 -1.01 -16.21
CA PRO A 288 16.76 -0.70 -14.81
C PRO A 288 15.70 -1.31 -13.89
N VAL A 289 16.11 -1.79 -12.71
CA VAL A 289 15.19 -2.41 -11.75
C VAL A 289 15.25 -1.69 -10.41
N TYR A 290 14.08 -1.41 -9.86
CA TYR A 290 13.90 -0.70 -8.61
C TYR A 290 12.89 -1.41 -7.70
N PHE A 291 13.05 -1.23 -6.39
CA PHE A 291 12.04 -1.55 -5.39
C PHE A 291 11.65 -0.26 -4.68
N SER A 292 10.35 0.00 -4.50
CA SER A 292 9.88 1.13 -3.69
C SER A 292 10.37 1.01 -2.23
N ALA A 293 10.64 2.13 -1.56
CA ALA A 293 11.03 2.14 -0.14
C ALA A 293 9.96 1.53 0.79
N THR A 294 8.72 1.42 0.33
CA THR A 294 7.59 0.73 0.97
C THR A 294 7.64 -0.79 0.88
N VAL A 295 8.53 -1.38 0.07
CA VAL A 295 8.72 -2.84 0.01
C VAL A 295 9.51 -3.30 1.23
N ALA A 296 8.86 -4.09 2.10
CA ALA A 296 9.49 -4.67 3.28
C ALA A 296 10.68 -5.59 2.89
N GLU A 297 11.73 -5.61 3.72
CA GLU A 297 12.96 -6.41 3.51
C GLU A 297 12.69 -7.88 3.15
N ILE A 298 11.76 -8.53 3.85
CA ILE A 298 11.37 -9.93 3.62
C ILE A 298 10.75 -10.17 2.21
N ASN A 299 10.32 -9.12 1.52
CA ASN A 299 9.77 -9.19 0.15
C ASN A 299 10.83 -8.80 -0.92
N LYS A 300 12.05 -8.43 -0.53
CA LYS A 300 13.19 -8.16 -1.43
C LYS A 300 14.02 -9.41 -1.76
N ILE A 301 13.51 -10.61 -1.42
CA ILE A 301 14.09 -11.94 -1.69
C ILE A 301 15.58 -12.10 -1.36
N ASN A 302 16.08 -11.39 -0.34
CA ASN A 302 17.48 -11.35 0.11
C ASN A 302 18.48 -10.74 -0.89
N LEU A 303 18.06 -9.73 -1.66
CA LEU A 303 18.91 -8.97 -2.58
C LEU A 303 19.64 -7.77 -1.95
N ASN A 304 19.60 -7.62 -0.62
CA ASN A 304 19.97 -6.38 0.06
C ASN A 304 21.39 -5.89 -0.22
N ASP A 305 22.37 -6.79 -0.35
CA ASP A 305 23.73 -6.41 -0.73
C ASP A 305 23.82 -5.78 -2.14
N TYR A 306 22.86 -6.04 -3.02
CA TYR A 306 22.79 -5.54 -4.40
C TYR A 306 21.76 -4.41 -4.57
N LEU A 307 21.29 -3.82 -3.46
CA LEU A 307 20.26 -2.78 -3.45
C LEU A 307 20.79 -1.47 -2.90
N SER A 308 21.09 -0.53 -3.79
CA SER A 308 21.53 0.81 -3.44
C SER A 308 20.36 1.71 -3.05
N TYR A 309 20.42 2.33 -1.88
CA TYR A 309 19.37 3.22 -1.38
C TYR A 309 19.43 4.61 -2.04
N GLU A 310 18.42 4.94 -2.85
CA GLU A 310 18.30 6.24 -3.55
C GLU A 310 17.15 7.12 -2.99
N GLY A 311 16.61 6.77 -1.81
CA GLY A 311 15.64 7.58 -1.06
C GLY A 311 14.25 6.94 -1.01
N LEU A 312 13.36 7.29 -1.94
CA LEU A 312 12.06 6.61 -2.06
C LEU A 312 12.13 5.29 -2.82
N VAL A 313 13.30 4.93 -3.36
CA VAL A 313 13.55 3.67 -4.06
C VAL A 313 14.89 3.06 -3.66
N PHE A 314 14.98 1.75 -3.79
CA PHE A 314 16.21 0.98 -3.84
C PHE A 314 16.47 0.57 -5.29
N ARG A 315 17.66 0.87 -5.83
CA ARG A 315 18.09 0.44 -7.17
C ARG A 315 18.77 -0.91 -7.07
N PHE A 316 18.41 -1.86 -7.93
CA PHE A 316 19.13 -3.11 -8.09
C PHE A 316 20.27 -2.95 -9.12
N SER A 317 21.48 -3.35 -8.74
CA SER A 317 22.65 -3.41 -9.64
C SER A 317 23.46 -4.68 -9.41
N ASP A 318 24.50 -4.89 -10.21
CA ASP A 318 25.43 -6.02 -10.07
C ASP A 318 26.63 -5.73 -9.14
N ARG A 319 26.59 -4.59 -8.45
CA ARG A 319 27.65 -4.12 -7.57
C ARG A 319 27.21 -4.19 -6.13
N MET A 320 27.85 -5.05 -5.35
CA MET A 320 27.59 -5.14 -3.92
C MET A 320 27.86 -3.78 -3.24
N GLN A 321 26.87 -3.30 -2.48
CA GLN A 321 26.90 -2.10 -1.66
C GLN A 321 27.27 -0.83 -2.46
N GLU A 322 26.79 -0.73 -3.71
CA GLU A 322 27.11 0.38 -4.61
C GLU A 322 26.73 1.75 -4.01
N PRO A 323 27.70 2.69 -3.89
CA PRO A 323 27.47 4.04 -3.37
C PRO A 323 26.43 4.83 -4.18
N ALA A 324 25.31 5.17 -3.54
CA ALA A 324 24.24 5.96 -4.15
C ALA A 324 24.14 7.41 -3.65
N GLN A 325 25.13 7.92 -2.91
CA GLN A 325 25.06 9.23 -2.23
C GLN A 325 24.78 10.39 -3.20
N GLU A 326 25.40 10.43 -4.38
CA GLU A 326 25.13 11.46 -5.39
C GLU A 326 23.68 11.40 -5.89
N LYS A 327 23.19 10.19 -6.16
CA LYS A 327 21.84 9.96 -6.68
C LYS A 327 20.77 10.20 -5.62
N LEU A 328 21.02 9.81 -4.37
CA LEU A 328 20.20 10.15 -3.21
C LEU A 328 20.17 11.67 -2.96
N GLN A 329 21.32 12.35 -3.04
CA GLN A 329 21.41 13.81 -2.95
C GLN A 329 20.58 14.47 -4.05
N LYS A 330 20.81 14.11 -5.32
CA LYS A 330 20.04 14.63 -6.46
C LYS A 330 18.54 14.39 -6.28
N ASN A 331 18.14 13.19 -5.84
CA ASN A 331 16.74 12.90 -5.62
C ASN A 331 16.15 13.81 -4.52
N CYS A 332 16.82 13.96 -3.37
CA CYS A 332 16.38 14.77 -2.23
C CYS A 332 16.37 16.30 -2.47
N PHE A 333 17.27 16.85 -3.28
CA PHE A 333 17.37 18.29 -3.50
C PHE A 333 16.76 18.78 -4.82
N ASP A 334 16.81 17.95 -5.87
CA ASP A 334 16.52 18.38 -7.26
C ASP A 334 15.33 17.66 -7.92
N VAL A 335 14.98 16.45 -7.47
CA VAL A 335 13.90 15.63 -8.08
C VAL A 335 12.61 15.69 -7.27
N TYR A 336 12.68 15.51 -5.94
CA TYR A 336 11.48 15.43 -5.11
C TYR A 336 10.78 16.78 -4.97
N THR A 337 9.48 16.80 -5.27
CA THR A 337 8.59 17.87 -4.82
C THR A 337 8.10 17.58 -3.39
N TYR A 338 7.73 18.64 -2.67
CA TYR A 338 7.32 18.58 -1.27
C TYR A 338 6.07 19.41 -1.01
N THR A 339 5.21 19.62 -2.02
CA THR A 339 3.99 20.43 -1.87
C THR A 339 2.87 19.66 -1.20
N GLY A 340 2.94 18.33 -1.19
CA GLY A 340 2.00 17.45 -0.52
C GLY A 340 1.87 17.72 0.98
N VAL A 341 2.90 18.27 1.66
CA VAL A 341 2.83 18.61 3.10
C VAL A 341 1.78 19.66 3.45
N GLU A 342 1.29 20.40 2.45
CA GLU A 342 0.18 21.36 2.59
C GLU A 342 -1.21 20.67 2.57
N ASP A 343 -1.25 19.38 2.24
CA ASP A 343 -2.48 18.60 2.18
C ASP A 343 -3.03 18.28 3.58
N LYS A 344 -4.25 18.77 3.85
CA LYS A 344 -4.96 18.52 5.11
C LYS A 344 -5.11 17.04 5.47
N HIS A 345 -5.00 16.10 4.51
CA HIS A 345 -5.04 14.66 4.81
C HIS A 345 -3.91 14.22 5.75
N PHE A 346 -2.82 14.97 5.87
CA PHE A 346 -1.80 14.76 6.91
C PHE A 346 -2.33 14.86 8.35
N GLN A 347 -3.45 15.53 8.59
CA GLN A 347 -4.07 15.57 9.92
C GLN A 347 -4.85 14.29 10.25
N TYR A 348 -5.17 13.46 9.25
CA TYR A 348 -6.24 12.44 9.32
C TYR A 348 -5.81 11.04 8.86
N VAL A 349 -4.77 10.94 8.03
CA VAL A 349 -4.32 9.68 7.40
C VAL A 349 -2.96 9.28 7.98
N LYS A 350 -2.99 8.44 9.02
CA LYS A 350 -1.81 8.00 9.79
C LYS A 350 -0.77 7.28 8.92
N GLU A 351 -1.23 6.62 7.85
CA GLU A 351 -0.38 5.94 6.86
C GLU A 351 0.58 6.91 6.16
N LEU A 352 0.19 8.18 5.95
CA LEU A 352 1.08 9.20 5.38
C LEU A 352 2.23 9.56 6.32
N HIS A 353 2.03 9.50 7.63
CA HIS A 353 3.11 9.73 8.62
C HIS A 353 4.22 8.69 8.50
N SER A 354 3.86 7.44 8.17
CA SER A 354 4.84 6.41 7.85
C SER A 354 5.48 6.64 6.48
N MET A 355 4.66 6.81 5.43
CA MET A 355 5.17 6.90 4.04
C MET A 355 6.08 8.11 3.81
N PHE A 356 5.70 9.31 4.28
CA PHE A 356 6.55 10.51 4.16
C PHE A 356 7.75 10.48 5.14
N GLY A 357 7.77 9.57 6.12
CA GLY A 357 8.95 9.27 6.93
C GLY A 357 10.14 8.87 6.04
N ASN A 358 9.87 8.18 4.92
CA ASN A 358 10.88 7.76 3.96
C ASN A 358 11.67 8.92 3.33
N TYR A 359 11.10 10.13 3.22
CA TYR A 359 11.88 11.31 2.82
C TYR A 359 12.91 11.70 3.88
N ARG A 360 12.51 11.69 5.15
CA ARG A 360 13.41 12.01 6.28
C ARG A 360 14.54 10.98 6.37
N SER A 361 14.25 9.69 6.14
CA SER A 361 15.28 8.64 6.05
C SER A 361 16.35 8.97 4.99
N GLY A 362 15.93 9.47 3.82
CA GLY A 362 16.85 9.92 2.77
C GLY A 362 17.76 11.07 3.19
N PHE A 363 17.20 12.09 3.84
CA PHE A 363 17.98 13.23 4.36
C PHE A 363 18.91 12.86 5.52
N LEU A 364 18.46 12.00 6.44
CA LEU A 364 19.27 11.52 7.56
C LEU A 364 20.45 10.67 7.07
N SER A 365 20.22 9.78 6.10
CA SER A 365 21.30 8.99 5.47
C SER A 365 22.36 9.86 4.79
N LEU A 366 21.96 10.95 4.11
CA LEU A 366 22.92 11.93 3.58
C LEU A 366 23.68 12.68 4.68
N ALA A 367 22.97 13.11 5.72
CA ALA A 367 23.56 13.84 6.84
C ALA A 367 24.53 12.98 7.67
N ASP A 368 24.25 11.70 7.88
CA ASP A 368 25.18 10.76 8.51
C ASP A 368 26.43 10.54 7.64
N HIS A 369 26.27 10.34 6.32
CA HIS A 369 27.40 10.25 5.40
C HIS A 369 28.28 11.52 5.42
N TYR A 370 27.68 12.71 5.43
CA TYR A 370 28.43 13.97 5.57
C TYR A 370 29.10 14.08 6.95
N SER A 371 28.45 13.65 8.03
CA SER A 371 29.05 13.63 9.37
C SER A 371 30.22 12.66 9.47
N ALA A 372 30.14 11.50 8.82
CA ALA A 372 31.20 10.49 8.78
C ALA A 372 32.41 10.93 7.93
N THR A 373 32.20 11.82 6.96
CA THR A 373 33.24 12.37 6.09
C THR A 373 33.75 13.75 6.53
N GLY A 374 33.37 14.23 7.73
CA GLY A 374 33.81 15.52 8.29
C GLY A 374 33.18 16.76 7.63
N ARG A 375 32.14 16.58 6.82
CA ARG A 375 31.48 17.62 6.01
C ARG A 375 30.37 18.32 6.79
N SER A 376 30.74 18.91 7.94
CA SER A 376 29.79 19.47 8.91
C SER A 376 28.90 20.60 8.39
N ALA A 377 29.36 21.38 7.40
CA ALA A 377 28.53 22.41 6.77
C ALA A 377 27.37 21.79 5.97
N GLU A 378 27.63 20.68 5.27
CA GLU A 378 26.63 19.94 4.51
C GLU A 378 25.66 19.16 5.41
N VAL A 379 26.08 18.70 6.59
CA VAL A 379 25.17 18.17 7.62
C VAL A 379 24.11 19.21 7.98
N THR A 380 24.53 20.41 8.41
CA THR A 380 23.60 21.51 8.76
C THR A 380 22.70 21.87 7.57
N LYS A 381 23.27 22.12 6.38
CA LYS A 381 22.52 22.46 5.16
C LYS A 381 21.44 21.42 4.81
N THR A 382 21.76 20.13 4.98
CA THR A 382 20.85 19.02 4.63
C THR A 382 19.68 18.95 5.60
N LEU A 383 19.94 19.03 6.91
CA LEU A 383 18.90 18.94 7.93
C LEU A 383 18.04 20.21 8.00
N ASP A 384 18.61 21.40 7.75
CA ASP A 384 17.86 22.65 7.60
C ASP A 384 16.92 22.61 6.39
N PHE A 385 17.38 22.09 5.25
CA PHE A 385 16.53 21.91 4.07
C PHE A 385 15.41 20.91 4.32
N MET A 386 15.72 19.76 4.94
CA MET A 386 14.72 18.77 5.38
C MET A 386 13.65 19.42 6.26
N ASN A 387 14.05 20.13 7.32
CA ASN A 387 13.10 20.75 8.25
C ASN A 387 12.29 21.88 7.61
N LYS A 388 12.85 22.59 6.62
CA LYS A 388 12.11 23.59 5.83
C LYS A 388 11.07 22.96 4.89
N LYS A 389 11.35 21.78 4.33
CA LYS A 389 10.47 21.08 3.38
C LYS A 389 9.45 20.14 4.06
N LEU A 390 9.80 19.61 5.23
CA LEU A 390 9.03 18.65 6.01
C LEU A 390 8.91 19.16 7.47
N PRO A 391 8.24 20.31 7.70
CA PRO A 391 8.24 20.95 9.02
C PRO A 391 7.43 20.15 10.04
N GLU A 392 7.96 19.99 11.26
CA GLU A 392 7.44 19.09 12.28
C GLU A 392 5.98 19.37 12.70
N ASN A 393 5.54 20.62 12.62
CA ASN A 393 4.16 21.02 12.96
C ASN A 393 3.10 20.61 11.93
N LEU A 394 3.48 20.40 10.66
CA LEU A 394 2.61 19.86 9.61
C LEU A 394 2.81 18.36 9.45
N PHE A 395 4.06 17.91 9.61
CA PHE A 395 4.49 16.54 9.42
C PHE A 395 5.23 16.02 10.68
N PRO A 396 4.52 15.50 11.69
CA PRO A 396 5.14 15.04 12.93
C PRO A 396 6.09 13.84 12.70
N TRP A 397 6.98 13.58 13.66
CA TRP A 397 7.87 12.42 13.59
C TRP A 397 7.11 11.14 13.96
N SER A 398 6.96 10.23 12.99
CA SER A 398 6.38 8.90 13.20
C SER A 398 7.31 7.93 13.94
N ASN A 399 8.61 8.22 13.99
CA ASN A 399 9.62 7.45 14.71
C ASN A 399 10.50 8.37 15.58
N PRO A 400 10.40 8.30 16.92
CA PRO A 400 11.23 9.12 17.82
C PRO A 400 12.74 8.92 17.65
N ASN A 401 13.19 7.74 17.23
CA ASN A 401 14.61 7.46 17.05
C ASN A 401 15.22 8.29 15.92
N MET A 402 14.47 8.53 14.84
CA MET A 402 14.91 9.38 13.72
C MET A 402 15.06 10.85 14.13
N LYS A 403 14.26 11.32 15.10
CA LYS A 403 14.41 12.66 15.68
C LYS A 403 15.68 12.76 16.52
N ALA A 404 15.92 11.77 17.38
CA ALA A 404 17.14 11.71 18.19
C ALA A 404 18.41 11.57 17.31
N GLU A 405 18.34 10.85 16.19
CA GLU A 405 19.39 10.76 15.18
C GLU A 405 19.69 12.13 14.55
N MET A 406 18.66 12.87 14.11
CA MET A 406 18.80 14.24 13.61
C MET A 406 19.49 15.17 14.63
N GLU A 407 19.03 15.14 15.88
CA GLU A 407 19.57 15.97 16.96
C GLU A 407 21.04 15.64 17.26
N ASN A 408 21.40 14.35 17.24
CA ASN A 408 22.78 13.88 17.38
C ASN A 408 23.68 14.35 16.22
N LEU A 409 23.20 14.28 14.97
CA LEU A 409 23.94 14.76 13.79
C LEU A 409 24.17 16.28 13.85
N LEU A 410 23.18 17.07 14.25
CA LEU A 410 23.34 18.52 14.46
C LEU A 410 24.33 18.83 15.59
N HIS A 411 24.30 18.07 16.69
CA HIS A 411 25.24 18.23 17.79
C HIS A 411 26.68 17.93 17.35
N LYS A 412 26.91 16.79 16.67
CA LYS A 412 28.23 16.42 16.09
C LYS A 412 28.74 17.51 15.14
N ALA A 413 27.90 18.00 14.23
CA ALA A 413 28.29 19.03 13.27
C ALA A 413 28.56 20.41 13.91
N SER A 414 28.01 20.66 15.09
CA SER A 414 28.28 21.88 15.86
C SER A 414 29.58 21.78 16.66
N ALA A 415 29.96 20.58 17.11
CA ALA A 415 31.21 20.32 17.84
C ALA A 415 32.46 20.21 16.94
N GLN A 416 32.30 20.23 15.62
CA GLN A 416 33.38 20.24 14.62
C GLN A 416 33.65 21.65 14.02
N LYS A 417 33.00 22.69 14.54
CA LYS A 417 33.22 24.11 14.19
C LYS A 417 34.15 24.78 15.19
#